data_AF-A0A965KFV1-F1
#
_entry.id   AF-A0A965KFV1-F1
#
_cell.length_a   1.000
_cell.length_b   1.000
_cell.length_c   1.000
_cell.angle_alpha   90.00
_cell.angle_beta   90.00
_cell.angle_gamma   90.00
#
_symmetry.space_group_name_H-M   'P 1'
#
loop_
_entity.id
_entity.type
_entity.pdbx_description
1 polymer ?
#
loop_
_entity_poly.entity_id
_entity_poly.type
_entity_poly.pdbx_seq_one_letter_code
_entity_poly.pdbx_strand_id
1 'polypeptide(L)'
;ANASAFRIDGTSQVAFDAATATSRPLTLSGDSLLDNTFATTAFGSPAASQVFSSIVKNGVGQWIVGGSGNTLAPDADVSVNGGVLGFYLDALGATSSAGNVNLANGTTLRWESTNSQDLGARLKVADGASATVKFDNTTTATTFNTGINFAVGANTGTGALVKSGAGELILAAANTFSGGLTVSQGKVTVNNSGALGSGAATVSNTGTLVINNTVTNDIHVTGNGTTGGTLVSATSLGNVDVASLGTVARGASIGSFTTSSLTLAGGAGLEFKIWDINTQVAGVGYDQYSFNNLNLSGASASNKVVIKLVSMSDASTRGSAGNLSLIWGMAGIQRFSFGSFNTTGLNLGANTNVNDLFTFDTSQFTYTGGTASAAALWAIDFNTSNGAITLTAVPEPSTYGIGLGALALAAAAIRRRKRQEKKA
;
A
#
# COMPACT_ATOMS: atom_id res chain seq x y z
N ALA A 1 -4.44 -48.99 -3.59
CA ALA A 1 -3.53 -48.65 -2.48
C ALA A 1 -3.92 -47.25 -2.01
N ASN A 2 -4.69 -47.20 -0.92
CA ASN A 2 -5.33 -46.01 -0.40
C ASN A 2 -4.27 -45.02 0.11
N ALA A 3 -4.08 -43.92 -0.61
CA ALA A 3 -3.43 -42.75 -0.05
C ALA A 3 -4.27 -42.28 1.14
N SER A 4 -3.66 -42.20 2.32
CA SER A 4 -4.30 -41.84 3.58
C SER A 4 -5.20 -40.61 3.40
N ALA A 5 -6.48 -40.73 3.75
CA ALA A 5 -7.50 -39.66 3.67
C ALA A 5 -7.20 -38.44 4.56
N PHE A 6 -6.04 -38.45 5.22
CA PHE A 6 -5.64 -37.52 6.25
C PHE A 6 -4.12 -37.39 6.27
N ARG A 7 -3.60 -36.19 6.01
CA ARG A 7 -2.18 -35.87 6.18
C ARG A 7 -2.04 -35.09 7.49
N ILE A 8 -1.88 -35.84 8.59
CA ILE A 8 -1.44 -35.31 9.89
C ILE A 8 0.07 -35.28 9.85
N ASP A 9 0.68 -34.10 9.98
CA ASP A 9 2.07 -34.03 10.40
C ASP A 9 2.14 -33.86 11.93
N GLY A 10 2.96 -34.68 12.59
CA GLY A 10 3.21 -34.61 14.03
C GLY A 10 2.14 -35.26 14.94
N THR A 11 1.97 -34.72 16.15
CA THR A 11 1.06 -35.25 17.18
C THR A 11 -0.40 -34.82 17.01
N SER A 12 -0.74 -34.29 15.84
CA SER A 12 -2.04 -33.67 15.57
C SER A 12 -3.21 -34.68 15.63
N GLN A 13 -4.38 -34.25 16.11
CA GLN A 13 -5.55 -35.11 16.33
C GLN A 13 -6.82 -34.47 15.77
N VAL A 14 -7.69 -35.32 15.22
CA VAL A 14 -9.05 -34.95 14.83
C VAL A 14 -10.05 -35.85 15.52
N ALA A 15 -11.04 -35.22 16.16
CA ALA A 15 -12.12 -35.89 16.85
C ALA A 15 -13.47 -35.43 16.31
N PHE A 16 -14.38 -36.39 16.12
CA PHE A 16 -15.77 -36.17 15.77
C PHE A 16 -16.63 -36.63 16.94
N ASP A 17 -17.50 -35.78 17.47
CA ASP A 17 -18.47 -36.22 18.46
C ASP A 17 -19.73 -36.74 17.75
N ALA A 18 -20.14 -37.96 18.07
CA ALA A 18 -21.35 -38.59 17.56
C ALA A 18 -22.54 -38.21 18.46
N ALA A 19 -22.81 -36.91 18.62
CA ALA A 19 -23.97 -36.43 19.34
C ALA A 19 -25.18 -36.27 18.38
N THR A 20 -26.36 -36.53 18.93
CA THR A 20 -27.70 -36.50 18.33
C THR A 20 -27.89 -35.50 17.18
N ALA A 21 -28.73 -35.85 16.20
CA ALA A 21 -28.98 -35.22 14.88
C ALA A 21 -29.10 -33.67 14.76
N THR A 22 -28.93 -32.90 15.84
CA THR A 22 -28.99 -31.45 15.90
C THR A 22 -27.63 -30.75 16.08
N SER A 23 -26.54 -31.43 16.51
CA SER A 23 -25.20 -30.82 16.60
C SER A 23 -24.07 -31.83 16.34
N ARG A 24 -23.16 -31.48 15.43
CA ARG A 24 -21.98 -32.26 15.05
C ARG A 24 -20.73 -31.38 15.12
N PRO A 25 -20.00 -31.35 16.25
CA PRO A 25 -18.78 -30.57 16.38
C PRO A 25 -17.57 -31.28 15.75
N LEU A 26 -16.68 -30.48 15.13
CA LEU A 26 -15.37 -30.91 14.65
C LEU A 26 -14.28 -30.33 15.55
N THR A 27 -13.48 -31.17 16.20
CA THR A 27 -12.33 -30.70 16.99
C THR A 27 -11.01 -31.00 16.28
N LEU A 28 -10.22 -29.95 16.07
CA LEU A 28 -8.88 -29.99 15.48
C LEU A 28 -7.84 -29.61 16.53
N SER A 29 -6.78 -30.40 16.67
CA SER A 29 -5.68 -30.10 17.58
C SER A 29 -4.34 -30.55 17.02
N GLY A 30 -3.24 -30.03 17.55
CA GLY A 30 -1.89 -30.38 17.14
C GLY A 30 -0.88 -29.28 17.40
N ASP A 31 0.38 -29.62 17.19
CA ASP A 31 1.56 -28.75 17.40
C ASP A 31 2.29 -28.41 16.09
N SER A 32 1.94 -29.06 14.98
CA SER A 32 2.60 -28.82 13.70
C SER A 32 2.38 -27.39 13.20
N LEU A 33 3.49 -26.74 12.86
CA LEU A 33 3.52 -25.40 12.28
C LEU A 33 3.38 -25.41 10.75
N LEU A 34 3.26 -26.60 10.14
CA LEU A 34 2.93 -26.75 8.73
C LEU A 34 1.41 -26.86 8.54
N ASP A 35 0.95 -26.61 7.32
CA ASP A 35 -0.48 -26.66 6.98
C ASP A 35 -1.02 -28.09 7.02
N ASN A 36 -1.84 -28.40 8.04
CA ASN A 36 -2.66 -29.61 8.03
C ASN A 36 -3.92 -29.37 7.20
N THR A 37 -4.03 -30.04 6.05
CA THR A 37 -5.14 -29.90 5.10
C THR A 37 -5.98 -31.17 5.02
N PHE A 38 -7.27 -31.01 4.71
CA PHE A 38 -8.15 -32.13 4.38
C PHE A 38 -8.00 -32.53 2.91
N ALA A 39 -8.09 -33.82 2.61
CA ALA A 39 -8.29 -34.26 1.23
C ALA A 39 -9.64 -33.74 0.69
N THR A 40 -9.80 -33.63 -0.63
CA THR A 40 -11.07 -33.26 -1.26
C THR A 40 -12.18 -34.21 -0.79
N THR A 41 -13.37 -33.69 -0.48
CA THR A 41 -14.54 -34.47 -0.01
C THR A 41 -14.32 -35.26 1.30
N ALA A 42 -13.31 -34.94 2.11
CA ALA A 42 -13.10 -35.57 3.41
C ALA A 42 -14.28 -35.41 4.37
N PHE A 43 -15.06 -34.33 4.23
CA PHE A 43 -16.32 -34.14 4.98
C PHE A 43 -17.52 -34.86 4.32
N GLY A 44 -17.30 -35.49 3.17
CA GLY A 44 -18.31 -36.18 2.34
C GLY A 44 -19.10 -35.23 1.44
N SER A 45 -20.11 -35.77 0.76
CA SER A 45 -21.26 -35.01 0.22
C SER A 45 -22.47 -35.18 1.14
N PRO A 46 -22.40 -34.72 2.40
CA PRO A 46 -23.47 -34.95 3.35
C PRO A 46 -24.78 -34.31 2.88
N ALA A 47 -25.90 -34.98 3.11
CA ALA A 47 -27.19 -34.28 3.17
C ALA A 47 -27.09 -33.11 4.18
N ALA A 48 -27.89 -32.06 4.06
CA ALA A 48 -27.80 -30.89 4.95
C ALA A 48 -27.88 -31.21 6.46
N SER A 49 -28.42 -32.37 6.85
CA SER A 49 -28.41 -32.90 8.23
C SER A 49 -27.06 -33.47 8.71
N GLN A 50 -26.06 -33.52 7.83
CA GLN A 50 -24.75 -34.14 8.04
C GLN A 50 -23.58 -33.17 7.78
N VAL A 51 -23.80 -31.86 7.73
CA VAL A 51 -22.69 -30.89 7.83
C VAL A 51 -22.31 -30.66 9.30
N PHE A 52 -21.05 -30.36 9.58
CA PHE A 52 -20.60 -30.01 10.94
C PHE A 52 -21.22 -28.67 11.36
N SER A 53 -21.79 -28.64 12.57
CA SER A 53 -22.46 -27.45 13.15
C SER A 53 -21.52 -26.56 13.94
N SER A 54 -20.30 -27.01 14.21
CA SER A 54 -19.27 -26.19 14.83
C SER A 54 -17.88 -26.76 14.59
N ILE A 55 -16.87 -25.91 14.78
CA ILE A 55 -15.46 -26.28 14.73
C ILE A 55 -14.71 -25.66 15.91
N VAL A 56 -13.86 -26.47 16.55
CA VAL A 56 -12.98 -26.05 17.64
C VAL A 56 -11.55 -26.35 17.25
N LYS A 57 -10.70 -25.31 17.21
CA LYS A 57 -9.27 -25.43 16.96
C LYS A 57 -8.48 -25.18 18.24
N ASN A 58 -7.83 -26.24 18.73
CA ASN A 58 -6.95 -26.22 19.91
C ASN A 58 -5.48 -26.43 19.52
N GLY A 59 -4.56 -26.26 20.46
CA GLY A 59 -3.12 -26.45 20.25
C GLY A 59 -2.47 -25.36 19.40
N VAL A 60 -1.14 -25.33 19.36
CA VAL A 60 -0.37 -24.26 18.71
C VAL A 60 -0.22 -24.42 17.20
N GLY A 61 -0.57 -25.59 16.65
CA GLY A 61 -0.37 -25.90 15.24
C GLY A 61 -1.36 -25.22 14.28
N GLN A 62 -1.21 -25.51 12.98
CA GLN A 62 -2.01 -24.93 11.89
C GLN A 62 -2.93 -25.96 11.25
N TRP A 63 -4.19 -25.57 11.02
CA TRP A 63 -5.19 -26.38 10.32
C TRP A 63 -5.91 -25.55 9.28
N ILE A 64 -6.04 -26.10 8.07
CA ILE A 64 -6.67 -25.43 6.94
C ILE A 64 -7.88 -26.24 6.50
N VAL A 65 -9.05 -25.61 6.63
CA VAL A 65 -10.35 -26.22 6.36
C VAL A 65 -10.87 -25.72 5.00
N GLY A 66 -11.38 -26.65 4.20
CA GLY A 66 -12.00 -26.36 2.90
C GLY A 66 -11.35 -27.12 1.74
N GLY A 67 -11.63 -26.68 0.51
CA GLY A 67 -11.43 -27.45 -0.73
C GLY A 67 -12.75 -28.02 -1.26
N SER A 68 -12.78 -28.50 -2.51
CA SER A 68 -14.03 -28.98 -3.12
C SER A 68 -14.69 -30.08 -2.26
N GLY A 69 -15.93 -29.84 -1.83
CA GLY A 69 -16.73 -30.74 -1.01
C GLY A 69 -16.48 -30.70 0.50
N ASN A 70 -15.64 -29.79 1.02
CA ASN A 70 -15.38 -29.67 2.46
C ASN A 70 -16.04 -28.40 3.04
N THR A 71 -17.37 -28.35 3.07
CA THR A 71 -18.14 -27.21 3.58
C THR A 71 -18.75 -27.50 4.95
N LEU A 72 -18.58 -26.59 5.90
CA LEU A 72 -19.29 -26.58 7.17
C LEU A 72 -20.72 -26.03 6.98
N ALA A 73 -21.57 -26.18 8.00
CA ALA A 73 -22.84 -25.47 8.01
C ALA A 73 -22.58 -23.96 7.90
N PRO A 74 -23.39 -23.17 7.16
CA PRO A 74 -23.19 -21.73 7.06
C PRO A 74 -23.10 -21.08 8.45
N ASP A 75 -24.04 -21.44 9.33
CA ASP A 75 -24.16 -21.01 10.73
C ASP A 75 -23.28 -21.76 11.73
N ALA A 76 -22.25 -22.47 11.25
CA ALA A 76 -21.33 -23.12 12.16
C ALA A 76 -20.63 -22.11 13.08
N ASP A 77 -20.66 -22.38 14.38
CA ASP A 77 -19.83 -21.67 15.34
C ASP A 77 -18.37 -22.12 15.21
N VAL A 78 -17.46 -21.16 15.14
CA VAL A 78 -16.03 -21.40 15.03
C VAL A 78 -15.37 -20.91 16.32
N SER A 79 -14.57 -21.76 16.95
CA SER A 79 -13.77 -21.38 18.12
C SER A 79 -12.30 -21.68 17.85
N VAL A 80 -11.49 -20.63 17.74
CA VAL A 80 -10.03 -20.74 17.61
C VAL A 80 -9.44 -20.47 18.99
N ASN A 81 -9.05 -21.53 19.69
CA ASN A 81 -8.49 -21.49 21.04
C ASN A 81 -6.97 -21.50 21.05
N GLY A 82 -6.33 -21.82 19.91
CA GLY A 82 -4.87 -21.83 19.78
C GLY A 82 -4.42 -21.92 18.32
N GLY A 83 -3.23 -21.41 18.03
CA GLY A 83 -2.57 -21.56 16.73
C GLY A 83 -3.32 -20.90 15.57
N VAL A 84 -3.31 -21.56 14.40
CA VAL A 84 -3.90 -21.04 13.17
C VAL A 84 -5.06 -21.92 12.71
N LEU A 85 -6.19 -21.29 12.38
CA LEU A 85 -7.27 -21.90 11.61
C LEU A 85 -7.42 -21.16 10.29
N GLY A 86 -7.22 -21.84 9.17
CA GLY A 86 -7.40 -21.31 7.83
C GLY A 86 -8.67 -21.81 7.16
N PHE A 87 -9.24 -20.99 6.28
CA PHE A 87 -10.41 -21.33 5.48
C PHE A 87 -10.17 -21.05 3.99
N TYR A 88 -10.36 -22.08 3.16
CA TYR A 88 -10.57 -21.92 1.71
C TYR A 88 -11.95 -21.35 1.40
N LEU A 89 -12.18 -21.03 0.12
CA LEU A 89 -13.46 -20.57 -0.38
C LEU A 89 -14.62 -21.49 0.06
N ASP A 90 -15.72 -20.86 0.49
CA ASP A 90 -16.98 -21.49 0.92
C ASP A 90 -16.89 -22.48 2.08
N ALA A 91 -15.76 -22.53 2.81
CA ALA A 91 -15.61 -23.45 3.93
C ALA A 91 -16.66 -23.23 5.05
N LEU A 92 -17.20 -22.02 5.20
CA LEU A 92 -18.31 -21.67 6.10
C LEU A 92 -19.60 -21.33 5.33
N GLY A 93 -19.81 -21.96 4.18
CA GLY A 93 -20.99 -21.75 3.32
C GLY A 93 -20.97 -20.43 2.53
N ALA A 94 -21.85 -20.33 1.53
CA ALA A 94 -21.91 -19.19 0.59
C ALA A 94 -23.00 -18.15 0.91
N THR A 95 -23.81 -18.37 1.96
CA THR A 95 -24.91 -17.48 2.36
C THR A 95 -24.59 -16.70 3.62
N SER A 96 -25.24 -15.55 3.82
CA SER A 96 -25.18 -14.79 5.07
C SER A 96 -25.47 -15.70 6.26
N SER A 97 -24.65 -15.60 7.31
CA SER A 97 -24.68 -16.50 8.46
C SER A 97 -24.64 -15.75 9.79
N ALA A 98 -25.29 -16.31 10.82
CA ALA A 98 -25.33 -15.82 12.19
C ALA A 98 -24.31 -16.48 13.14
N GLY A 99 -23.63 -17.55 12.73
CA GLY A 99 -22.68 -18.27 13.59
C GLY A 99 -21.47 -17.39 13.95
N ASN A 100 -21.01 -17.43 15.20
CA ASN A 100 -19.88 -16.62 15.64
C ASN A 100 -18.54 -17.26 15.24
N VAL A 101 -17.53 -16.42 15.03
CA VAL A 101 -16.13 -16.84 14.88
C VAL A 101 -15.32 -16.25 16.02
N ASN A 102 -15.16 -17.04 17.08
CA ASN A 102 -14.53 -16.65 18.32
C ASN A 102 -13.02 -16.91 18.26
N LEU A 103 -12.23 -15.87 18.54
CA LEU A 103 -10.78 -15.90 18.54
C LEU A 103 -10.26 -15.67 19.96
N ALA A 104 -9.51 -16.64 20.48
CA ALA A 104 -8.83 -16.53 21.76
C ALA A 104 -7.50 -15.76 21.63
N ASN A 105 -6.84 -15.52 22.76
CA ASN A 105 -5.57 -14.80 22.81
C ASN A 105 -4.45 -15.53 22.03
N GLY A 106 -3.70 -14.79 21.23
CA GLY A 106 -2.58 -15.27 20.43
C GLY A 106 -2.98 -16.13 19.21
N THR A 107 -4.27 -16.14 18.84
CA THR A 107 -4.75 -16.98 17.74
C THR A 107 -4.75 -16.25 16.41
N THR A 108 -4.72 -17.02 15.31
CA THR A 108 -4.83 -16.49 13.95
C THR A 108 -5.96 -17.18 13.18
N LEU A 109 -6.84 -16.37 12.61
CA LEU A 109 -7.76 -16.80 11.56
C LEU A 109 -7.18 -16.43 10.19
N ARG A 110 -7.09 -17.38 9.27
CA ARG A 110 -6.41 -17.21 7.98
C ARG A 110 -7.37 -17.39 6.80
N TRP A 111 -7.50 -16.37 5.96
CA TRP A 111 -8.15 -16.49 4.65
C TRP A 111 -7.14 -17.07 3.69
N GLU A 112 -7.43 -18.27 3.18
CA GLU A 112 -6.60 -18.90 2.16
C GLU A 112 -6.83 -18.29 0.77
N SER A 113 -5.96 -18.67 -0.16
CA SER A 113 -6.14 -18.36 -1.58
C SER A 113 -7.56 -18.69 -2.03
N THR A 114 -8.16 -17.81 -2.84
CA THR A 114 -9.54 -17.88 -3.37
C THR A 114 -10.67 -17.58 -2.38
N ASN A 115 -10.42 -17.52 -1.06
CA ASN A 115 -11.49 -17.18 -0.13
C ASN A 115 -11.84 -15.69 -0.21
N SER A 116 -13.04 -15.40 -0.70
CA SER A 116 -13.62 -14.05 -0.80
C SER A 116 -14.79 -13.81 0.15
N GLN A 117 -15.00 -14.68 1.14
CA GLN A 117 -16.13 -14.58 2.06
C GLN A 117 -15.96 -13.41 3.04
N ASP A 118 -17.00 -12.59 3.16
CA ASP A 118 -17.11 -11.55 4.19
C ASP A 118 -17.61 -12.17 5.51
N LEU A 119 -16.71 -12.31 6.48
CA LEU A 119 -17.04 -12.79 7.83
C LEU A 119 -17.07 -11.65 8.87
N GLY A 120 -16.98 -10.38 8.45
CA GLY A 120 -16.70 -9.24 9.33
C GLY A 120 -17.62 -9.17 10.56
N ALA A 121 -18.93 -9.34 10.34
CA ALA A 121 -19.94 -9.34 11.41
C ALA A 121 -19.87 -10.56 12.35
N ARG A 122 -19.29 -11.68 11.90
CA ARG A 122 -19.19 -12.93 12.67
C ARG A 122 -17.98 -12.95 13.59
N LEU A 123 -16.91 -12.22 13.25
CA LEU A 123 -15.68 -12.23 14.03
C LEU A 123 -15.90 -11.68 15.44
N LYS A 124 -15.31 -12.35 16.43
CA LYS A 124 -15.36 -12.01 17.85
C LYS A 124 -13.99 -12.28 18.45
N VAL A 125 -13.43 -11.33 19.19
CA VAL A 125 -12.19 -11.55 19.95
C VAL A 125 -12.52 -11.55 21.42
N ALA A 126 -12.03 -12.56 22.14
CA ALA A 126 -12.31 -12.70 23.57
C ALA A 126 -11.89 -11.44 24.37
N ASP A 127 -12.59 -11.20 25.48
CA ASP A 127 -12.33 -10.09 26.39
C ASP A 127 -10.85 -10.07 26.82
N GLY A 128 -10.17 -8.94 26.67
CA GLY A 128 -8.74 -8.78 26.97
C GLY A 128 -7.76 -9.57 26.09
N ALA A 129 -8.23 -10.27 25.06
CA ALA A 129 -7.37 -11.04 24.15
C ALA A 129 -6.80 -10.20 23.01
N SER A 130 -5.69 -10.66 22.42
CA SER A 130 -5.20 -10.19 21.13
C SER A 130 -5.24 -11.31 20.09
N ALA A 131 -5.82 -11.07 18.92
CA ALA A 131 -5.91 -12.05 17.84
C ALA A 131 -5.53 -11.46 16.47
N THR A 132 -5.16 -12.31 15.52
CA THR A 132 -4.80 -11.91 14.17
C THR A 132 -5.81 -12.45 13.16
N VAL A 133 -6.22 -11.60 12.22
CA VAL A 133 -6.95 -11.97 11.02
C VAL A 133 -6.01 -11.77 9.83
N LYS A 134 -5.60 -12.87 9.21
CA LYS A 134 -4.60 -12.89 8.13
C LYS A 134 -5.27 -13.20 6.79
N PHE A 135 -4.87 -12.47 5.75
CA PHE A 135 -5.31 -12.67 4.37
C PHE A 135 -4.12 -13.08 3.52
N ASP A 136 -4.09 -14.34 3.05
CA ASP A 136 -3.03 -14.91 2.19
C ASP A 136 -3.49 -15.07 0.72
N ASN A 137 -4.39 -14.20 0.27
CA ASN A 137 -4.98 -14.31 -1.07
C ASN A 137 -3.91 -14.16 -2.18
N THR A 138 -3.90 -15.08 -3.15
CA THR A 138 -2.91 -15.10 -4.23
C THR A 138 -3.37 -14.39 -5.51
N THR A 139 -4.67 -14.23 -5.76
CA THR A 139 -5.15 -13.62 -7.02
C THR A 139 -6.53 -12.98 -6.97
N THR A 140 -7.43 -13.32 -6.05
CA THR A 140 -8.78 -12.73 -5.99
C THR A 140 -8.81 -11.52 -5.07
N ALA A 141 -9.83 -10.68 -5.22
CA ALA A 141 -10.14 -9.64 -4.25
C ALA A 141 -11.08 -10.20 -3.17
N THR A 142 -10.81 -9.87 -1.91
CA THR A 142 -11.68 -10.15 -0.77
C THR A 142 -12.26 -8.83 -0.28
N THR A 143 -13.57 -8.67 -0.31
CA THR A 143 -14.24 -7.41 0.08
C THR A 143 -15.02 -7.60 1.36
N PHE A 144 -14.72 -6.77 2.35
CA PHE A 144 -15.54 -6.63 3.56
C PHE A 144 -16.48 -5.45 3.38
N ASN A 145 -17.72 -5.79 3.03
CA ASN A 145 -18.83 -4.83 2.91
C ASN A 145 -19.49 -4.57 4.26
N THR A 146 -19.32 -5.51 5.20
CA THR A 146 -19.68 -5.34 6.61
C THR A 146 -18.45 -5.00 7.43
N GLY A 147 -18.63 -4.22 8.49
CA GLY A 147 -17.55 -3.89 9.41
C GLY A 147 -17.03 -5.13 10.12
N ILE A 148 -15.71 -5.31 10.14
CA ILE A 148 -14.99 -6.21 11.03
C ILE A 148 -15.15 -5.67 12.45
N ASN A 149 -16.04 -6.31 13.21
CA ASN A 149 -16.40 -5.87 14.55
C ASN A 149 -16.08 -6.94 15.60
N PHE A 150 -15.03 -6.73 16.39
CA PHE A 150 -14.54 -7.72 17.35
C PHE A 150 -15.24 -7.72 18.71
N ALA A 151 -16.27 -6.89 18.91
CA ALA A 151 -16.90 -6.69 20.22
C ALA A 151 -17.36 -8.00 20.90
N VAL A 152 -16.86 -8.22 22.12
CA VAL A 152 -17.37 -9.17 23.13
C VAL A 152 -17.12 -8.56 24.51
N GLY A 153 -18.14 -8.40 25.36
CA GLY A 153 -17.95 -7.93 26.75
C GLY A 153 -17.45 -6.48 26.92
N ALA A 154 -17.01 -6.15 28.13
CA ALA A 154 -16.70 -4.78 28.56
C ALA A 154 -15.21 -4.38 28.41
N ASN A 155 -14.28 -5.33 28.26
CA ASN A 155 -12.85 -5.11 28.00
C ASN A 155 -12.48 -5.65 26.60
N THR A 156 -13.14 -5.11 25.57
CA THR A 156 -13.11 -5.60 24.19
C THR A 156 -11.71 -6.00 23.70
N GLY A 157 -11.57 -7.25 23.24
CA GLY A 157 -10.32 -7.77 22.69
C GLY A 157 -9.81 -6.97 21.50
N THR A 158 -8.49 -7.01 21.31
CA THR A 158 -7.80 -6.37 20.18
C THR A 158 -7.66 -7.37 19.04
N GLY A 159 -8.01 -6.95 17.83
CA GLY A 159 -7.67 -7.73 16.64
C GLY A 159 -6.78 -6.93 15.70
N ALA A 160 -5.82 -7.60 15.08
CA ALA A 160 -4.96 -7.05 14.06
C ALA A 160 -5.29 -7.68 12.70
N LEU A 161 -5.17 -6.90 11.63
CA LEU A 161 -5.27 -7.40 10.26
C LEU A 161 -3.88 -7.55 9.65
N VAL A 162 -3.64 -8.67 8.99
CA VAL A 162 -2.39 -8.90 8.23
C VAL A 162 -2.73 -9.25 6.80
N LYS A 163 -2.25 -8.47 5.85
CA LYS A 163 -2.35 -8.74 4.42
C LYS A 163 -1.01 -9.23 3.87
N SER A 164 -1.05 -10.42 3.30
CA SER A 164 0.03 -11.08 2.57
C SER A 164 -0.55 -11.73 1.30
N GLY A 165 0.30 -12.33 0.47
CA GLY A 165 -0.09 -12.80 -0.86
C GLY A 165 -0.39 -11.65 -1.85
N ALA A 166 -0.47 -11.97 -3.14
CA ALA A 166 -0.55 -10.97 -4.21
C ALA A 166 -1.95 -10.36 -4.44
N GLY A 167 -3.01 -10.94 -3.89
CA GLY A 167 -4.39 -10.48 -4.06
C GLY A 167 -4.72 -9.15 -3.38
N GLU A 168 -5.99 -8.74 -3.46
CA GLU A 168 -6.49 -7.47 -2.91
C GLU A 168 -7.42 -7.70 -1.72
N LEU A 169 -7.29 -6.90 -0.66
CA LEU A 169 -8.28 -6.78 0.42
C LEU A 169 -8.96 -5.42 0.30
N ILE A 170 -10.28 -5.39 0.24
CA ILE A 170 -11.07 -4.16 0.16
C ILE A 170 -11.82 -3.99 1.49
N LEU A 171 -11.53 -2.91 2.20
CA LEU A 171 -12.23 -2.51 3.42
C LEU A 171 -13.24 -1.40 3.07
N ALA A 172 -14.49 -1.79 2.89
CA ALA A 172 -15.56 -0.90 2.39
C ALA A 172 -16.47 -0.34 3.50
N ALA A 173 -16.36 -0.85 4.73
CA ALA A 173 -17.13 -0.40 5.89
C ALA A 173 -16.22 0.10 7.01
N ALA A 174 -16.82 0.79 7.99
CA ALA A 174 -16.14 1.14 9.23
C ALA A 174 -15.87 -0.11 10.06
N ASN A 175 -14.65 -0.24 10.56
CA ASN A 175 -14.19 -1.38 11.35
C ASN A 175 -13.85 -0.95 12.78
N THR A 176 -13.87 -1.87 13.75
CA THR A 176 -13.58 -1.55 15.16
C THR A 176 -12.28 -2.16 15.67
N PHE A 177 -11.51 -2.80 14.80
CA PHE A 177 -10.22 -3.36 15.18
C PHE A 177 -9.24 -2.28 15.65
N SER A 178 -8.47 -2.60 16.68
CA SER A 178 -7.54 -1.68 17.34
C SER A 178 -6.09 -2.18 17.35
N GLY A 179 -5.85 -3.43 16.95
CA GLY A 179 -4.51 -4.01 16.83
C GLY A 179 -3.73 -3.56 15.59
N GLY A 180 -4.35 -2.75 14.72
CA GLY A 180 -3.74 -2.19 13.51
C GLY A 180 -3.82 -3.08 12.27
N LEU A 181 -3.28 -2.57 11.17
CA LEU A 181 -3.21 -3.25 9.87
C LEU A 181 -1.74 -3.37 9.44
N THR A 182 -1.29 -4.55 9.06
CA THR A 182 0.01 -4.77 8.40
C THR A 182 -0.20 -5.26 6.97
N VAL A 183 0.37 -4.55 6.00
CA VAL A 183 0.34 -4.89 4.57
C VAL A 183 1.74 -5.22 4.12
N SER A 184 2.03 -6.51 3.95
CA SER A 184 3.36 -7.00 3.57
C SER A 184 3.45 -7.39 2.09
N GLN A 185 2.34 -7.78 1.47
CA GLN A 185 2.28 -8.11 0.04
C GLN A 185 0.87 -7.84 -0.51
N GLY A 186 0.79 -7.67 -1.83
CA GLY A 186 -0.47 -7.39 -2.52
C GLY A 186 -1.02 -6.02 -2.17
N LYS A 187 -2.34 -5.87 -2.23
CA LYS A 187 -3.00 -4.57 -2.10
C LYS A 187 -4.05 -4.56 -0.99
N VAL A 188 -4.14 -3.46 -0.25
CA VAL A 188 -5.32 -3.12 0.55
C VAL A 188 -5.91 -1.83 0.02
N THR A 189 -7.23 -1.82 -0.21
CA THR A 189 -7.98 -0.63 -0.63
C THR A 189 -8.95 -0.21 0.47
N VAL A 190 -8.84 1.03 0.90
CA VAL A 190 -9.66 1.67 1.94
C VAL A 190 -10.70 2.58 1.29
N ASN A 191 -11.96 2.16 1.36
CA ASN A 191 -13.11 2.84 0.75
C ASN A 191 -14.07 3.47 1.78
N ASN A 192 -13.66 3.55 3.05
CA ASN A 192 -14.43 4.19 4.11
C ASN A 192 -13.47 4.90 5.10
N SER A 193 -13.87 6.06 5.64
CA SER A 193 -13.03 6.84 6.57
C SER A 193 -12.76 6.13 7.92
N GLY A 194 -13.63 5.20 8.33
CA GLY A 194 -13.45 4.35 9.51
C GLY A 194 -12.89 2.96 9.20
N ALA A 195 -12.42 2.70 7.97
CA ALA A 195 -12.03 1.35 7.54
C ALA A 195 -10.78 0.81 8.24
N LEU A 196 -9.89 1.67 8.72
CA LEU A 196 -8.66 1.22 9.39
C LEU A 196 -8.85 0.96 10.89
N GLY A 197 -10.09 1.08 11.39
CA GLY A 197 -10.35 1.05 12.82
C GLY A 197 -9.59 2.14 13.56
N SER A 198 -9.12 1.84 14.77
CA SER A 198 -8.38 2.80 15.61
C SER A 198 -6.87 2.60 15.63
N GLY A 199 -6.38 1.47 15.11
CA GLY A 199 -4.95 1.14 15.10
C GLY A 199 -4.19 1.79 13.94
N ALA A 200 -2.86 1.79 14.02
CA ALA A 200 -2.00 2.25 12.94
C ALA A 200 -2.01 1.28 11.74
N ALA A 201 -1.68 1.78 10.56
CA ALA A 201 -1.39 0.96 9.39
C ALA A 201 0.11 0.92 9.11
N THR A 202 0.65 -0.26 8.80
CA THR A 202 2.04 -0.46 8.39
C THR A 202 2.06 -1.12 7.02
N VAL A 203 2.81 -0.55 6.08
CA VAL A 203 3.00 -1.06 4.72
C VAL A 203 4.47 -1.40 4.55
N SER A 204 4.79 -2.59 4.03
CA SER A 204 6.16 -3.09 3.95
C SER A 204 6.37 -3.95 2.70
N ASN A 205 7.63 -4.31 2.42
CA ASN A 205 8.05 -5.19 1.33
C ASN A 205 7.44 -4.79 -0.02
N THR A 206 6.51 -5.59 -0.58
CA THR A 206 5.80 -5.33 -1.84
C THR A 206 4.33 -4.98 -1.63
N GLY A 207 3.95 -4.71 -0.39
CA GLY A 207 2.60 -4.29 -0.01
C GLY A 207 2.25 -2.90 -0.54
N THR A 208 1.00 -2.73 -0.95
CA THR A 208 0.43 -1.45 -1.36
C THR A 208 -0.81 -1.14 -0.53
N LEU A 209 -0.88 0.05 0.05
CA LEU A 209 -2.08 0.57 0.71
C LEU A 209 -2.65 1.72 -0.13
N VAL A 210 -3.90 1.57 -0.56
CA VAL A 210 -4.63 2.59 -1.32
C VAL A 210 -5.72 3.20 -0.44
N ILE A 211 -5.64 4.51 -0.20
CA ILE A 211 -6.57 5.26 0.62
C ILE A 211 -7.42 6.19 -0.26
N ASN A 212 -8.71 5.84 -0.42
CA ASN A 212 -9.66 6.61 -1.22
C ASN A 212 -10.54 7.55 -0.39
N ASN A 213 -10.45 7.49 0.94
CA ASN A 213 -11.20 8.34 1.87
C ASN A 213 -10.26 8.86 2.95
N THR A 214 -10.50 10.07 3.45
CA THR A 214 -9.69 10.66 4.53
C THR A 214 -9.71 9.76 5.77
N VAL A 215 -8.52 9.41 6.26
CA VAL A 215 -8.30 8.65 7.50
C VAL A 215 -7.36 9.43 8.42
N THR A 216 -7.51 9.26 9.73
CA THR A 216 -6.69 9.92 10.75
C THR A 216 -5.65 9.01 11.37
N ASN A 217 -5.68 7.72 11.05
CA ASN A 217 -4.72 6.73 11.55
C ASN A 217 -3.29 7.11 11.16
N ASP A 218 -2.34 6.80 12.03
CA ASP A 218 -0.93 6.86 11.68
C ASP A 218 -0.61 5.79 10.63
N ILE A 219 0.10 6.18 9.57
CA ILE A 219 0.49 5.28 8.49
C ILE A 219 2.02 5.21 8.42
N HIS A 220 2.55 4.02 8.55
CA HIS A 220 3.98 3.73 8.46
C HIS A 220 4.26 3.00 7.14
N VAL A 221 5.13 3.55 6.31
CA VAL A 221 5.58 2.94 5.05
C VAL A 221 7.04 2.57 5.22
N THR A 222 7.33 1.27 5.23
CA THR A 222 8.61 0.72 5.65
C THR A 222 9.28 -0.10 4.57
N GLY A 223 10.60 -0.23 4.64
CA GLY A 223 11.40 -1.11 3.80
C GLY A 223 12.15 -2.16 4.59
N ASN A 224 12.61 -3.21 3.90
CA ASN A 224 13.36 -4.34 4.47
C ASN A 224 14.84 -4.38 3.99
N GLY A 225 15.34 -3.29 3.42
CA GLY A 225 16.66 -3.18 2.82
C GLY A 225 16.74 -3.55 1.33
N THR A 226 15.74 -4.25 0.78
CA THR A 226 15.66 -4.60 -0.65
C THR A 226 14.43 -4.00 -1.33
N THR A 227 13.29 -4.02 -0.66
CA THR A 227 12.02 -3.48 -1.14
C THR A 227 11.35 -2.64 -0.05
N GLY A 228 10.42 -1.78 -0.45
CA GLY A 228 9.63 -0.98 0.47
C GLY A 228 8.18 -0.86 0.05
N GLY A 229 7.32 -0.72 1.06
CA GLY A 229 5.88 -0.58 0.87
C GLY A 229 5.54 0.66 0.06
N THR A 230 4.35 0.64 -0.55
CA THR A 230 3.82 1.80 -1.28
C THR A 230 2.52 2.28 -0.65
N LEU A 231 2.47 3.55 -0.29
CA LEU A 231 1.25 4.25 0.07
C LEU A 231 0.75 5.05 -1.12
N VAL A 232 -0.50 4.80 -1.48
CA VAL A 232 -1.24 5.55 -2.47
C VAL A 232 -2.43 6.21 -1.77
N SER A 233 -2.62 7.50 -1.95
CA SER A 233 -3.85 8.15 -1.51
C SER A 233 -4.26 9.18 -2.52
N ALA A 234 -5.56 9.42 -2.69
CA ALA A 234 -6.15 10.55 -3.43
C ALA A 234 -6.72 11.65 -2.49
N THR A 235 -6.70 11.42 -1.18
CA THR A 235 -7.31 12.29 -0.16
C THR A 235 -6.27 12.90 0.78
N SER A 236 -6.74 13.64 1.79
CA SER A 236 -5.90 14.06 2.92
C SER A 236 -5.71 12.90 3.89
N LEU A 237 -4.56 12.87 4.57
CA LEU A 237 -4.19 11.86 5.55
C LEU A 237 -3.82 12.50 6.89
N GLY A 238 -3.81 11.68 7.94
CA GLY A 238 -3.20 11.98 9.24
C GLY A 238 -1.68 12.04 9.17
N ASN A 239 -1.00 11.45 10.16
CA ASN A 239 0.45 11.37 10.15
C ASN A 239 0.91 10.22 9.25
N VAL A 240 1.97 10.47 8.49
CA VAL A 240 2.61 9.47 7.63
C VAL A 240 4.10 9.44 7.92
N ASP A 241 4.63 8.26 8.22
CA ASP A 241 6.06 8.03 8.40
C ASP A 241 6.57 7.14 7.28
N VAL A 242 7.56 7.60 6.53
CA VAL A 242 8.14 6.86 5.39
C VAL A 242 9.60 6.56 5.69
N ALA A 243 9.89 5.29 5.91
CA ALA A 243 11.25 4.80 6.09
C ALA A 243 11.97 4.61 4.74
N SER A 244 13.24 4.22 4.80
CA SER A 244 14.04 3.92 3.61
C SER A 244 13.33 2.91 2.70
N LEU A 245 13.37 3.15 1.39
CA LEU A 245 12.70 2.39 0.31
C LEU A 245 11.16 2.45 0.32
N GLY A 246 10.53 2.95 1.37
CA GLY A 246 9.09 3.22 1.37
C GLY A 246 8.76 4.32 0.36
N THR A 247 7.63 4.20 -0.35
CA THR A 247 7.21 5.18 -1.36
C THR A 247 5.81 5.71 -1.08
N VAL A 248 5.62 7.02 -1.30
CA VAL A 248 4.32 7.68 -1.30
C VAL A 248 4.00 8.18 -2.71
N ALA A 249 2.75 7.98 -3.13
CA ALA A 249 2.25 8.39 -4.44
C ALA A 249 0.76 8.79 -4.40
N ARG A 250 0.29 9.48 -5.44
CA ARG A 250 -1.15 9.76 -5.66
C ARG A 250 -1.94 8.63 -6.31
N GLY A 251 -1.24 7.66 -6.88
CA GLY A 251 -1.85 6.63 -7.73
C GLY A 251 -1.73 6.99 -9.21
N ALA A 252 -2.59 6.46 -10.06
CA ALA A 252 -2.43 6.56 -11.52
C ALA A 252 -2.60 7.98 -12.06
N SER A 253 -3.42 8.81 -11.41
CA SER A 253 -3.73 10.17 -11.87
C SER A 253 -2.89 11.24 -11.18
N ILE A 254 -2.72 12.36 -11.86
CA ILE A 254 -2.15 13.59 -11.33
C ILE A 254 -3.10 14.20 -10.30
N GLY A 255 -2.56 14.72 -9.20
CA GLY A 255 -3.36 15.36 -8.15
C GLY A 255 -2.53 16.08 -7.10
N SER A 256 -3.16 16.46 -5.98
CA SER A 256 -2.44 17.07 -4.84
C SER A 256 -1.69 16.01 -4.02
N PHE A 257 -1.64 15.98 -2.69
CA PHE A 257 -1.25 14.88 -1.77
C PHE A 257 -1.05 15.60 -0.46
N THR A 258 -1.87 15.28 0.54
CA THR A 258 -1.95 16.12 1.74
C THR A 258 -1.86 15.27 2.98
N THR A 259 -1.01 15.66 3.92
CA THR A 259 -0.81 14.99 5.22
C THR A 259 -0.94 15.99 6.35
N SER A 260 -1.25 15.55 7.57
CA SER A 260 -1.16 16.41 8.75
C SER A 260 0.29 16.59 9.20
N SER A 261 1.07 15.51 9.10
CA SER A 261 2.51 15.48 9.27
C SER A 261 3.09 14.41 8.37
N LEU A 262 4.24 14.69 7.74
CA LEU A 262 5.00 13.71 6.98
C LEU A 262 6.43 13.61 7.54
N THR A 263 6.83 12.43 7.96
CA THR A 263 8.22 12.10 8.29
C THR A 263 8.84 11.32 7.13
N LEU A 264 10.01 11.77 6.67
CA LEU A 264 10.76 11.11 5.59
C LEU A 264 12.17 10.77 6.09
N ALA A 265 12.49 9.48 6.09
CA ALA A 265 13.85 9.00 6.32
C ALA A 265 14.70 9.06 5.04
N GLY A 266 16.02 8.91 5.19
CA GLY A 266 16.90 8.74 4.05
C GLY A 266 16.53 7.51 3.20
N GLY A 267 16.40 7.69 1.89
CA GLY A 267 15.95 6.68 0.94
C GLY A 267 14.43 6.54 0.84
N ALA A 268 13.64 7.33 1.57
CA ALA A 268 12.19 7.41 1.34
C ALA A 268 11.89 8.00 -0.04
N GLY A 269 10.86 7.49 -0.71
CA GLY A 269 10.46 7.87 -2.07
C GLY A 269 9.20 8.72 -2.10
N LEU A 270 9.21 9.78 -2.91
CA LEU A 270 8.04 10.57 -3.30
C LEU A 270 7.86 10.48 -4.82
N GLU A 271 6.73 9.94 -5.28
CA GLU A 271 6.43 9.90 -6.72
C GLU A 271 5.81 11.22 -7.19
N PHE A 272 6.41 11.87 -8.18
CA PHE A 272 5.94 13.14 -8.71
C PHE A 272 5.68 13.04 -10.21
N LYS A 273 4.40 13.05 -10.59
CA LYS A 273 3.97 12.98 -11.99
C LYS A 273 3.95 14.34 -12.65
N ILE A 274 4.33 14.37 -13.92
CA ILE A 274 4.37 15.57 -14.74
C ILE A 274 3.79 15.26 -16.12
N TRP A 275 2.70 15.94 -16.47
CA TRP A 275 2.11 15.96 -17.80
C TRP A 275 2.45 17.27 -18.53
N ASP A 276 1.92 18.40 -18.09
CA ASP A 276 2.03 19.69 -18.76
C ASP A 276 2.11 20.81 -17.72
N ILE A 277 3.14 21.66 -17.81
CA ILE A 277 3.32 22.81 -16.90
C ILE A 277 2.81 24.12 -17.50
N ASN A 278 2.68 24.18 -18.83
CA ASN A 278 2.45 25.40 -19.56
C ASN A 278 0.97 25.75 -19.71
N THR A 279 0.13 24.72 -19.80
CA THR A 279 -1.31 24.88 -19.96
C THR A 279 -2.11 24.53 -18.72
N GLN A 280 -1.45 23.95 -17.72
CA GLN A 280 -2.09 23.41 -16.53
C GLN A 280 -1.41 23.91 -15.24
N VAL A 281 -2.18 23.86 -14.15
CA VAL A 281 -1.72 24.26 -12.83
C VAL A 281 -1.24 23.07 -12.00
N ALA A 282 -0.57 23.34 -10.87
CA ALA A 282 -0.20 22.33 -9.90
C ALA A 282 -1.44 21.54 -9.42
N GLY A 283 -1.29 20.22 -9.27
CA GLY A 283 -2.37 19.29 -8.98
C GLY A 283 -3.23 18.88 -10.19
N VAL A 284 -3.00 19.45 -11.38
CA VAL A 284 -3.72 19.09 -12.62
C VAL A 284 -2.74 18.71 -13.73
N GLY A 285 -1.74 19.56 -13.96
CA GLY A 285 -0.70 19.34 -14.95
C GLY A 285 0.48 18.53 -14.44
N TYR A 286 0.68 18.55 -13.13
CA TYR A 286 1.71 17.83 -12.41
C TYR A 286 1.26 17.67 -10.96
N ASP A 287 1.83 16.71 -10.23
CA ASP A 287 1.45 16.45 -8.84
C ASP A 287 1.74 17.67 -7.94
N GLN A 288 1.13 17.73 -6.76
CA GLN A 288 1.43 18.78 -5.78
C GLN A 288 1.39 18.26 -4.34
N TYR A 289 2.45 18.44 -3.58
CA TYR A 289 2.54 17.95 -2.20
C TYR A 289 2.22 19.05 -1.18
N SER A 290 1.33 18.78 -0.23
CA SER A 290 1.10 19.62 0.95
C SER A 290 1.42 18.82 2.20
N PHE A 291 2.64 19.02 2.72
CA PHE A 291 3.17 18.22 3.81
C PHE A 291 2.60 18.60 5.18
N ASN A 292 2.16 19.86 5.33
CA ASN A 292 1.96 20.50 6.62
C ASN A 292 3.24 20.36 7.46
N ASN A 293 3.23 19.64 8.59
CA ASN A 293 4.46 19.43 9.34
C ASN A 293 5.38 18.47 8.58
N LEU A 294 6.66 18.82 8.44
CA LEU A 294 7.62 18.05 7.66
C LEU A 294 8.83 17.70 8.54
N ASN A 295 9.02 16.41 8.77
CA ASN A 295 10.14 15.89 9.54
C ASN A 295 11.14 15.17 8.62
N LEU A 296 12.35 15.72 8.55
CA LEU A 296 13.48 15.22 7.76
C LEU A 296 14.67 14.82 8.64
N SER A 297 14.47 14.70 9.96
CA SER A 297 15.53 14.35 10.91
C SER A 297 16.15 12.97 10.65
N GLY A 298 15.43 12.08 9.95
CA GLY A 298 15.92 10.77 9.53
C GLY A 298 16.65 10.74 8.18
N ALA A 299 16.73 11.87 7.47
CA ALA A 299 17.48 12.00 6.21
C ALA A 299 18.86 12.64 6.44
N SER A 300 19.77 12.48 5.48
CA SER A 300 21.10 13.11 5.52
C SER A 300 21.64 13.35 4.10
N ALA A 301 22.69 14.15 3.97
CA ALA A 301 23.35 14.36 2.68
C ALA A 301 23.91 13.07 2.05
N SER A 302 24.24 12.05 2.87
CA SER A 302 24.69 10.72 2.41
C SER A 302 23.56 9.74 2.12
N ASN A 303 22.37 9.97 2.70
CA ASN A 303 21.19 9.13 2.51
C ASN A 303 19.97 10.03 2.39
N LYS A 304 19.67 10.40 1.14
CA LYS A 304 18.71 11.44 0.77
C LYS A 304 17.33 10.87 0.51
N VAL A 305 16.30 11.68 0.68
CA VAL A 305 14.94 11.41 0.17
C VAL A 305 14.98 11.43 -1.36
N VAL A 306 14.29 10.49 -2.00
CA VAL A 306 14.25 10.33 -3.45
C VAL A 306 12.95 10.92 -4.00
N ILE A 307 13.06 11.88 -4.90
CA ILE A 307 11.93 12.36 -5.70
C ILE A 307 11.97 11.59 -7.03
N LYS A 308 11.03 10.67 -7.19
CA LYS A 308 10.88 9.87 -8.40
C LYS A 308 10.00 10.60 -9.39
N LEU A 309 10.61 11.08 -10.47
CA LEU A 309 9.91 11.80 -11.52
C LEU A 309 9.29 10.81 -12.51
N VAL A 310 8.01 11.02 -12.81
CA VAL A 310 7.24 10.20 -13.75
C VAL A 310 6.63 11.10 -14.80
N SER A 311 6.93 10.86 -16.06
CA SER A 311 6.28 11.59 -17.16
C SER A 311 4.93 10.98 -17.52
N MET A 312 4.00 11.84 -17.91
CA MET A 312 2.62 11.50 -18.25
C MET A 312 2.23 12.11 -19.59
N SER A 313 1.45 11.39 -20.41
CA SER A 313 0.93 11.89 -21.70
C SER A 313 -0.40 12.61 -21.55
N ASP A 314 -1.12 12.33 -20.47
CA ASP A 314 -2.32 13.02 -20.00
C ASP A 314 -2.40 12.96 -18.46
N ALA A 315 -3.46 13.47 -17.85
CA ALA A 315 -3.62 13.48 -16.39
C ALA A 315 -3.67 12.09 -15.72
N SER A 316 -3.80 11.00 -16.48
CA SER A 316 -4.03 9.63 -15.97
C SER A 316 -3.18 8.55 -16.64
N THR A 317 -2.54 8.86 -17.76
CA THR A 317 -1.80 7.91 -18.59
C THR A 317 -0.31 8.20 -18.55
N ARG A 318 0.48 7.19 -18.21
CA ARG A 318 1.95 7.26 -18.30
C ARG A 318 2.38 7.34 -19.76
N GLY A 319 3.35 8.22 -20.03
CA GLY A 319 3.88 8.42 -21.36
C GLY A 319 4.96 9.49 -21.35
N SER A 320 5.41 9.92 -22.52
CA SER A 320 6.24 11.12 -22.61
C SER A 320 5.48 12.32 -22.10
N ALA A 321 6.19 13.22 -21.40
CA ALA A 321 5.59 14.44 -20.93
C ALA A 321 4.96 15.19 -22.09
N GLY A 322 3.83 15.85 -21.82
CA GLY A 322 3.13 16.72 -22.74
C GLY A 322 3.96 17.95 -23.10
N ASN A 323 3.31 19.09 -23.29
CA ASN A 323 4.04 20.29 -23.70
C ASN A 323 4.84 20.87 -22.53
N LEU A 324 6.16 20.66 -22.51
CA LEU A 324 7.09 21.37 -21.61
C LEU A 324 7.85 22.51 -22.33
N SER A 325 7.39 22.91 -23.53
CA SER A 325 8.12 23.74 -24.49
C SER A 325 7.88 25.26 -24.42
N LEU A 326 6.94 25.82 -23.65
CA LEU A 326 6.61 27.27 -23.63
C LEU A 326 7.66 28.18 -22.92
N ILE A 327 8.95 27.91 -23.17
CA ILE A 327 10.15 28.68 -22.77
C ILE A 327 10.74 29.45 -23.98
N TRP A 328 10.04 29.53 -25.11
CA TRP A 328 10.56 30.17 -26.34
C TRP A 328 10.36 31.69 -26.36
N GLY A 329 10.84 32.37 -25.33
CA GLY A 329 10.90 33.83 -25.30
C GLY A 329 12.16 34.41 -24.65
N MET A 330 12.71 33.74 -23.63
CA MET A 330 13.96 34.11 -22.95
C MET A 330 14.43 32.94 -22.08
N ALA A 331 15.75 32.71 -22.01
CA ALA A 331 16.39 31.63 -21.26
C ALA A 331 15.86 31.53 -19.81
N GLY A 332 15.07 30.51 -19.52
CA GLY A 332 14.43 30.33 -18.21
C GLY A 332 14.54 28.89 -17.73
N ILE A 333 14.98 28.72 -16.48
CA ILE A 333 14.88 27.49 -15.70
C ILE A 333 13.39 27.17 -15.49
N GLN A 334 12.94 25.95 -15.81
CA GLN A 334 11.55 25.52 -15.55
C GLN A 334 11.29 25.50 -14.05
N ARG A 335 10.11 25.94 -13.59
CA ARG A 335 9.73 25.95 -12.17
C ARG A 335 8.36 25.30 -11.96
N PHE A 336 8.36 24.19 -11.26
CA PHE A 336 7.16 23.50 -10.78
C PHE A 336 6.88 23.93 -9.35
N SER A 337 5.63 24.28 -9.06
CA SER A 337 5.17 24.42 -7.68
C SER A 337 5.01 23.01 -7.09
N PHE A 338 6.11 22.47 -6.56
CA PHE A 338 6.14 21.09 -6.07
C PHE A 338 5.22 20.92 -4.87
N GLY A 339 5.16 21.92 -4.00
CA GLY A 339 4.38 21.81 -2.79
C GLY A 339 4.59 22.89 -1.75
N SER A 340 4.13 22.59 -0.53
CA SER A 340 4.31 23.43 0.63
C SER A 340 4.50 22.64 1.93
N PHE A 341 5.08 23.29 2.93
CA PHE A 341 5.20 22.81 4.30
C PHE A 341 4.95 23.96 5.30
N ASN A 342 4.59 23.60 6.53
CA ASN A 342 4.50 24.52 7.66
C ASN A 342 5.92 24.81 8.16
N THR A 343 6.37 26.07 8.06
CA THR A 343 7.72 26.48 8.45
C THR A 343 8.00 26.28 9.94
N THR A 344 6.98 26.36 10.79
CA THR A 344 7.10 26.08 12.25
C THR A 344 7.14 24.58 12.57
N GLY A 345 6.64 23.75 11.66
CA GLY A 345 6.61 22.29 11.77
C GLY A 345 7.73 21.60 11.01
N LEU A 346 8.73 22.34 10.50
CA LEU A 346 9.91 21.77 9.85
C LEU A 346 10.89 21.26 10.91
N ASN A 347 11.21 19.97 10.87
CA ASN A 347 12.24 19.36 11.72
C ASN A 347 13.37 18.81 10.85
N LEU A 348 14.58 19.39 10.97
CA LEU A 348 15.77 18.95 10.23
C LEU A 348 16.67 18.01 11.03
N GLY A 349 16.40 17.80 12.32
CA GLY A 349 17.33 17.08 13.20
C GLY A 349 18.70 17.73 13.21
N ALA A 350 19.74 16.95 12.88
CA ALA A 350 21.13 17.42 12.80
C ALA A 350 21.49 18.13 11.48
N ASN A 351 20.58 18.16 10.50
CA ASN A 351 20.85 18.74 9.18
C ASN A 351 20.79 20.27 9.22
N THR A 352 21.69 20.92 8.50
CA THR A 352 21.78 22.39 8.44
C THR A 352 21.09 22.99 7.22
N ASN A 353 20.84 22.19 6.18
CA ASN A 353 20.25 22.65 4.93
C ASN A 353 19.30 21.57 4.39
N VAL A 354 18.03 21.96 4.22
CA VAL A 354 16.97 21.08 3.71
C VAL A 354 17.19 20.66 2.26
N ASN A 355 17.78 21.54 1.44
CA ASN A 355 17.98 21.29 0.00
C ASN A 355 19.00 20.16 -0.24
N ASP A 356 19.89 19.90 0.71
CA ASP A 356 20.90 18.83 0.60
C ASP A 356 20.32 17.42 0.83
N LEU A 357 19.08 17.34 1.32
CA LEU A 357 18.45 16.09 1.75
C LEU A 357 17.65 15.38 0.66
N PHE A 358 17.67 15.89 -0.58
CA PHE A 358 16.89 15.36 -1.69
C PHE A 358 17.76 14.97 -2.89
N THR A 359 17.35 13.93 -3.60
CA THR A 359 17.89 13.49 -4.88
C THR A 359 16.76 13.12 -5.84
N PHE A 360 17.07 12.99 -7.13
CA PHE A 360 16.09 12.68 -8.16
C PHE A 360 16.33 11.31 -8.78
N ASP A 361 15.24 10.59 -9.01
CA ASP A 361 15.19 9.42 -9.90
C ASP A 361 14.40 9.79 -11.15
N THR A 362 15.08 9.76 -12.31
CA THR A 362 14.50 10.08 -13.62
C THR A 362 14.24 8.84 -14.48
N SER A 363 14.36 7.63 -13.92
CA SER A 363 14.21 6.36 -14.65
C SER A 363 12.85 6.20 -15.36
N GLN A 364 11.84 6.94 -14.91
CA GLN A 364 10.48 6.92 -15.45
C GLN A 364 10.04 8.24 -16.07
N PHE A 365 10.98 9.15 -16.36
CA PHE A 365 10.72 10.46 -16.92
C PHE A 365 11.32 10.61 -18.32
N THR A 366 10.48 10.98 -19.28
CA THR A 366 10.88 11.41 -20.62
C THR A 366 10.25 12.75 -20.98
N TYR A 367 11.01 13.61 -21.65
CA TYR A 367 10.52 14.88 -22.18
C TYR A 367 9.59 14.68 -23.38
N THR A 368 9.03 15.78 -23.89
CA THR A 368 8.28 15.81 -25.14
C THR A 368 9.11 15.19 -26.27
N GLY A 369 8.60 14.15 -26.92
CA GLY A 369 9.33 13.44 -27.99
C GLY A 369 10.17 12.24 -27.50
N GLY A 370 10.15 11.91 -26.21
CA GLY A 370 10.64 10.63 -25.69
C GLY A 370 12.09 10.63 -25.19
N THR A 371 12.79 11.76 -25.23
CA THR A 371 14.15 11.87 -24.70
C THR A 371 14.17 11.66 -23.19
N ALA A 372 15.04 10.77 -22.68
CA ALA A 372 15.22 10.55 -21.25
C ALA A 372 15.88 11.76 -20.56
N SER A 373 15.51 12.02 -19.30
CA SER A 373 16.14 13.05 -18.47
C SER A 373 17.24 12.47 -17.56
N ALA A 374 18.04 13.35 -16.97
CA ALA A 374 19.09 13.00 -16.01
C ALA A 374 18.88 13.77 -14.70
N ALA A 375 19.13 13.10 -13.57
CA ALA A 375 18.95 13.68 -12.23
C ALA A 375 19.70 15.00 -12.01
N ALA A 376 20.89 15.17 -12.60
CA ALA A 376 21.71 16.38 -12.49
C ALA A 376 21.07 17.65 -13.12
N LEU A 377 20.02 17.49 -13.92
CA LEU A 377 19.27 18.60 -14.51
C LEU A 377 18.16 19.13 -13.58
N TRP A 378 17.93 18.48 -12.44
CA TRP A 378 16.86 18.83 -11.52
C TRP A 378 17.42 19.37 -10.22
N ALA A 379 16.73 20.36 -9.67
CA ALA A 379 17.00 20.92 -8.35
C ALA A 379 15.69 21.16 -7.62
N ILE A 380 15.74 21.19 -6.28
CA ILE A 380 14.62 21.52 -5.42
C ILE A 380 15.06 22.63 -4.46
N ASP A 381 14.15 23.57 -4.23
CA ASP A 381 14.35 24.70 -3.35
C ASP A 381 13.19 24.79 -2.36
N PHE A 382 13.52 24.78 -1.08
CA PHE A 382 12.59 24.98 0.01
C PHE A 382 12.74 26.41 0.54
N ASN A 383 11.70 27.22 0.35
CA ASN A 383 11.65 28.56 0.91
C ASN A 383 11.19 28.47 2.37
N THR A 384 12.14 28.54 3.30
CA THR A 384 11.86 28.45 4.75
C THR A 384 11.17 29.68 5.34
N SER A 385 11.00 30.77 4.56
CA SER A 385 10.29 31.97 5.01
C SER A 385 8.78 31.85 4.81
N ASN A 386 8.32 31.17 3.76
CA ASN A 386 6.89 31.04 3.43
C ASN A 386 6.42 29.60 3.25
N GLY A 387 7.31 28.61 3.36
CA GLY A 387 6.99 27.20 3.27
C GLY A 387 6.79 26.68 1.84
N ALA A 388 7.01 27.50 0.81
CA ALA A 388 6.86 27.07 -0.58
C ALA A 388 8.02 26.16 -1.01
N ILE A 389 7.72 25.16 -1.83
CA ILE A 389 8.71 24.24 -2.41
C ILE A 389 8.64 24.36 -3.92
N THR A 390 9.77 24.74 -4.53
CA THR A 390 9.90 24.85 -5.98
C THR A 390 10.84 23.78 -6.48
N LEU A 391 10.41 23.03 -7.47
CA LEU A 391 11.25 22.09 -8.19
C LEU A 391 11.60 22.71 -9.54
N THR A 392 12.86 22.61 -9.93
CA THR A 392 13.36 23.21 -11.17
C THR A 392 14.03 22.22 -12.08
N ALA A 393 13.82 22.38 -13.39
CA ALA A 393 14.49 21.60 -14.42
C ALA A 393 15.29 22.49 -15.36
N VAL A 394 16.51 22.06 -15.67
CA VAL A 394 17.32 22.61 -16.76
C VAL A 394 16.81 22.01 -18.08
N PRO A 395 16.61 22.83 -19.14
CA PRO A 395 16.16 22.35 -20.45
C PRO A 395 17.10 21.33 -21.11
N GLU A 396 16.58 20.57 -22.08
CA GLU A 396 17.29 19.48 -22.76
C GLU A 396 18.69 19.88 -23.31
N PRO A 397 19.69 18.97 -23.30
CA PRO A 397 21.03 19.24 -23.85
C PRO A 397 21.05 19.70 -25.31
N SER A 398 20.12 19.23 -26.13
CA SER A 398 19.96 19.61 -27.54
C SER A 398 19.61 21.10 -27.71
N THR A 399 18.91 21.68 -26.74
CA THR A 399 18.56 23.11 -26.70
C THR A 399 19.82 23.99 -26.59
N TYR A 400 20.82 23.54 -25.84
CA TYR A 400 22.13 24.20 -25.77
C TYR A 400 22.98 23.94 -27.02
N GLY A 401 22.90 22.74 -27.60
CA GLY A 401 23.58 22.41 -28.85
C GLY A 401 23.14 23.30 -30.01
N ILE A 402 21.84 23.58 -30.12
CA ILE A 402 21.29 24.51 -31.11
C ILE A 402 21.63 25.97 -30.76
N GLY A 403 21.55 26.37 -29.48
CA GLY A 403 21.91 27.72 -29.07
C GLY A 403 23.38 28.07 -29.38
N LEU A 404 24.30 27.17 -29.03
CA LEU A 404 25.73 27.32 -29.34
C LEU A 404 26.00 27.19 -30.86
N GLY A 405 25.29 26.28 -31.55
CA GLY A 405 25.40 26.12 -33.00
C GLY A 405 24.91 27.35 -33.77
N ALA A 406 23.82 27.97 -33.34
CA ALA A 406 23.28 29.20 -33.92
C ALA A 406 24.19 30.40 -33.64
N LEU A 407 24.78 30.50 -32.45
CA LEU A 407 25.81 31.49 -32.12
C LEU A 407 27.07 31.31 -32.97
N ALA A 408 27.53 30.07 -33.16
CA ALA A 408 28.66 29.77 -34.04
C ALA A 408 28.37 30.09 -35.51
N LEU A 409 27.15 29.81 -35.99
CA LEU A 409 26.71 30.14 -37.35
C LEU A 409 26.56 31.66 -37.54
N ALA A 410 26.02 32.38 -36.56
CA ALA A 410 25.92 33.83 -36.57
C ALA A 410 27.31 34.48 -36.57
N ALA A 411 28.24 33.99 -35.75
CA ALA A 411 29.64 34.42 -35.76
C ALA A 411 30.30 34.14 -37.12
N ALA A 412 30.02 33.00 -37.75
CA ALA A 412 30.51 32.68 -39.10
C ALA A 412 29.92 33.61 -40.17
N ALA A 413 28.64 33.96 -40.08
CA ALA A 413 27.97 34.89 -40.99
C ALA A 413 28.53 36.32 -40.88
N ILE A 414 28.76 36.81 -39.66
CA ILE A 414 29.41 38.12 -39.42
C ILE A 414 30.83 38.15 -39.99
N ARG A 415 31.59 37.06 -39.82
CA ARG A 415 32.95 36.94 -40.37
C ARG A 415 32.96 36.93 -41.90
N ARG A 416 31.94 36.34 -42.53
CA ARG A 416 31.77 36.34 -44.00
C ARG A 416 31.43 37.75 -44.52
N ARG A 417 30.56 38.49 -43.83
CA ARG A 417 30.17 39.86 -44.21
C ARG A 417 31.36 40.84 -44.16
N LYS A 418 32.16 40.80 -43.09
CA LYS A 418 33.40 41.60 -42.97
C LYS A 418 34.46 41.28 -44.02
N ARG A 419 34.48 40.06 -44.58
CA ARG A 419 35.38 39.69 -45.69
C ARG A 419 34.91 40.23 -47.04
N GLN A 420 33.61 40.45 -47.22
CA GLN A 420 33.04 41.05 -48.43
C GLN A 420 33.23 42.56 -48.44
N GLU A 421 33.11 43.23 -47.29
CA GLU A 421 33.38 44.67 -47.13
C GLU A 421 34.86 45.07 -47.32
N LYS A 422 35.80 44.11 -47.22
CA LYS A 422 37.23 44.33 -47.53
C LYS A 422 37.61 44.07 -49.00
N LYS A 423 36.67 43.53 -49.79
CA LYS A 423 36.87 43.19 -51.21
C LYS A 423 36.08 44.09 -52.16
N ALA A 424 35.11 44.85 -51.64
CA ALA A 424 34.55 46.03 -52.27
C ALA A 424 35.42 47.24 -51.89
#